data_AF-A0A7S1H9T7-F1
#
_entry.id   AF-A0A7S1H9T7-F1
#
_cell.length_a   1.000
_cell.length_b   1.000
_cell.length_c   1.000
_cell.angle_alpha   90.00
_cell.angle_beta   90.00
_cell.angle_gamma   90.00
#
_symmetry.space_group_name_H-M   'P 1'
#
loop_
_entity.id
_entity.type
_entity.pdbx_description
1 polymer ?
#
loop_
_entity_poly.entity_id
_entity_poly.type
_entity_poly.pdbx_seq_one_letter_code
_entity_poly.pdbx_strand_id
1 'polypeptide(L)'
;AYVVFGASGGLGGEFDLTMVDGRNGFEVVGSGDGWDGGVSVGIGGDFGSDGFDDVLIGVPGVSGGTGEVYVVFGRSGAYESLVDLSSARLGFDAIRIVGIDSGDNAGMSVAGVGDVNGDGIDDIFIGAPHGSVGPGWSPGFPDVGEAYVLYGKYKLSSSSSSSSSSSSSSSASS
;
A
#
# COMPACT_ATOMS: atom_id res chain seq x y z
N ALA A 1 1.01 9.75 11.05
CA ALA A 1 1.99 10.20 10.03
C ALA A 1 1.31 11.20 9.11
N TYR A 2 2.05 11.93 8.25
CA TYR A 2 1.45 12.85 7.27
C TYR A 2 2.03 12.57 5.89
N VAL A 3 1.18 12.67 4.87
CA VAL A 3 1.59 12.75 3.47
C VAL A 3 1.33 14.17 2.99
N VAL A 4 2.34 14.81 2.41
CA VAL A 4 2.24 16.16 1.83
C VAL A 4 2.54 16.06 0.34
N PHE A 5 1.63 16.57 -0.49
CA PHE A 5 1.79 16.52 -1.94
C PHE A 5 2.71 17.61 -2.43
N GLY A 6 3.53 17.32 -3.44
CA GLY A 6 4.25 18.34 -4.17
C GLY A 6 3.31 19.31 -4.87
N ALA A 7 3.75 20.57 -5.04
CA ALA A 7 3.04 21.58 -5.81
C ALA A 7 3.98 22.18 -6.86
N SER A 8 3.46 22.50 -8.04
CA SER A 8 4.25 23.10 -9.14
C SER A 8 4.84 24.47 -8.80
N GLY A 9 4.23 25.18 -7.84
CA GLY A 9 4.77 26.42 -7.25
C GLY A 9 5.73 26.20 -6.07
N GLY A 10 6.04 24.94 -5.72
CA GLY A 10 6.72 24.57 -4.49
C GLY A 10 5.81 24.65 -3.25
N LEU A 11 6.32 24.18 -2.12
CA LEU A 11 5.62 24.21 -0.83
C LEU A 11 5.92 25.47 0.01
N GLY A 12 6.72 26.40 -0.53
CA GLY A 12 7.33 27.47 0.24
C GLY A 12 8.55 26.99 1.04
N GLY A 13 9.09 27.85 1.92
CA GLY A 13 10.20 27.50 2.81
C GLY A 13 9.78 26.76 4.07
N GLU A 14 8.48 26.73 4.38
CA GLU A 14 7.88 26.10 5.55
C GLU A 14 6.46 25.63 5.21
N PHE A 15 6.07 24.45 5.68
CA PHE A 15 4.72 23.91 5.53
C PHE A 15 4.20 23.44 6.90
N ASP A 16 3.10 24.03 7.36
CA ASP A 16 2.45 23.65 8.62
C ASP A 16 1.53 22.44 8.37
N LEU A 17 1.83 21.32 9.02
CA LEU A 17 1.08 20.07 8.90
C LEU A 17 -0.37 20.21 9.38
N THR A 18 -0.70 21.20 10.21
CA THR A 18 -2.08 21.46 10.62
C THR A 18 -2.97 21.97 9.48
N MET A 19 -2.36 22.38 8.35
CA MET A 19 -3.06 22.86 7.16
C MET A 19 -3.38 21.76 6.14
N VAL A 20 -3.11 20.48 6.44
CA VAL A 20 -3.49 19.40 5.52
C VAL A 20 -5.01 19.28 5.40
N ASP A 21 -5.53 19.27 4.17
CA ASP A 21 -6.98 19.34 3.91
C ASP A 21 -7.49 18.30 2.90
N GLY A 22 -6.64 17.34 2.52
CA GLY A 22 -6.91 16.36 1.48
C GLY A 22 -6.51 16.80 0.07
N ARG A 23 -6.35 18.11 -0.19
CA ARG A 23 -5.90 18.63 -1.50
C ARG A 23 -4.40 18.85 -1.57
N ASN A 24 -3.79 19.19 -0.44
CA ASN A 24 -2.34 19.43 -0.30
C ASN A 24 -1.62 18.30 0.45
N GLY A 25 -2.35 17.28 0.88
CA GLY A 25 -1.86 16.20 1.71
C GLY A 25 -2.97 15.67 2.62
N PHE A 26 -2.64 14.69 3.44
CA PHE A 26 -3.57 14.09 4.40
C PHE A 26 -2.82 13.55 5.62
N GLU A 27 -3.52 13.50 6.74
CA GLU A 27 -3.08 12.80 7.94
C GLU A 27 -3.35 11.31 7.79
N VAL A 28 -2.38 10.48 8.17
CA VAL A 28 -2.52 9.03 8.26
C VAL A 28 -2.55 8.62 9.71
N VAL A 29 -3.64 7.98 10.10
CA VAL A 29 -3.82 7.36 11.40
C VAL A 29 -4.11 5.88 11.24
N GLY A 30 -4.01 5.13 12.33
CA GLY A 30 -4.67 3.85 12.41
C GLY A 30 -4.89 3.46 13.86
N SER A 31 -5.36 2.25 14.04
CA SER A 31 -5.81 1.73 15.33
C SER A 31 -5.00 0.49 15.67
N GLY A 32 -4.39 0.49 16.84
CA GLY A 32 -3.82 -0.72 17.42
C GLY A 32 -2.67 -0.42 18.36
N ASP A 33 -2.53 -1.29 19.37
CA ASP A 33 -1.31 -1.40 20.14
C ASP A 33 -0.17 -1.78 19.16
N GLY A 34 0.92 -1.01 19.14
CA GLY A 34 2.07 -1.25 18.25
C GLY A 34 2.35 -0.18 17.20
N TRP A 35 1.46 0.80 17.01
CA TRP A 35 1.78 2.03 16.25
C TRP A 35 2.89 2.86 16.93
N ASP A 36 3.05 2.71 18.25
CA ASP A 36 4.15 3.26 19.04
C ASP A 36 5.51 2.60 18.73
N GLY A 37 5.51 1.44 18.06
CA GLY A 37 6.72 0.73 17.61
C GLY A 37 7.44 1.41 16.44
N GLY A 38 6.93 2.55 15.97
CA GLY A 38 7.46 3.31 14.84
C GLY A 38 6.73 2.97 13.54
N VAL A 39 6.73 3.94 12.62
CA VAL A 39 6.20 3.81 11.27
C VAL A 39 7.37 3.95 10.30
N SER A 40 7.45 3.05 9.30
CA SER A 40 8.37 3.21 8.17
C SER A 40 7.60 3.77 6.97
N VAL A 41 8.25 4.63 6.20
CA VAL A 41 7.69 5.17 4.95
C VAL A 41 8.65 4.84 3.83
N GLY A 42 8.14 4.20 2.78
CA GLY A 42 8.88 3.90 1.57
C GLY A 42 8.61 4.95 0.50
N ILE A 43 9.63 5.30 -0.27
CA ILE A 43 9.44 6.05 -1.52
C ILE A 43 8.70 5.11 -2.49
N GLY A 44 7.65 5.65 -3.10
CA GLY A 44 6.67 4.94 -3.90
C GLY A 44 7.11 4.49 -5.29
N GLY A 45 6.09 4.04 -6.01
CA GLY A 45 6.02 3.71 -7.43
C GLY A 45 4.55 3.62 -7.82
N ASP A 46 4.23 3.40 -9.09
CA ASP A 46 2.85 3.20 -9.54
C ASP A 46 2.49 1.71 -9.44
N PHE A 47 2.19 1.23 -8.23
CA PHE A 47 1.86 -0.17 -7.97
C PHE A 47 0.45 -0.54 -8.44
N GLY A 48 -0.38 0.48 -8.69
CA GLY A 48 -1.74 0.39 -9.23
C GLY A 48 -1.86 0.51 -10.75
N SER A 49 -0.80 0.91 -11.44
CA SER A 49 -0.78 1.23 -12.89
C SER A 49 -1.83 2.28 -13.29
N ASP A 50 -2.08 3.30 -12.46
CA ASP A 50 -3.02 4.39 -12.76
C ASP A 50 -2.35 5.72 -13.12
N GLY A 51 -1.02 5.73 -13.18
CA GLY A 51 -0.17 6.87 -13.56
C GLY A 51 0.16 7.80 -12.41
N PHE A 52 -0.17 7.44 -11.16
CA PHE A 52 0.17 8.20 -9.96
C PHE A 52 1.05 7.36 -9.04
N ASP A 53 2.13 7.96 -8.52
CA ASP A 53 2.95 7.30 -7.50
C ASP A 53 2.12 7.06 -6.23
N ASP A 54 2.23 5.86 -5.70
CA ASP A 54 1.57 5.40 -4.47
C ASP A 54 2.49 5.57 -3.25
N VAL A 55 1.93 5.52 -2.04
CA VAL A 55 2.71 5.63 -0.79
C VAL A 55 2.72 4.30 -0.03
N LEU A 56 3.92 3.86 0.37
CA LEU A 56 4.09 2.68 1.24
C LEU A 56 4.25 3.09 2.70
N ILE A 57 3.49 2.46 3.58
CA ILE A 57 3.52 2.71 5.02
C ILE A 57 3.66 1.37 5.74
N GLY A 58 4.80 1.14 6.38
CA GLY A 58 5.04 -0.04 7.20
C GLY A 58 4.76 0.25 8.67
N VAL A 59 4.06 -0.69 9.32
CA VAL A 59 3.69 -0.64 10.73
C VAL A 59 4.11 -1.98 11.38
N PRO A 60 5.39 -2.18 11.70
CA PRO A 60 5.91 -3.48 12.11
C PRO A 60 5.42 -3.96 13.49
N GLY A 61 4.96 -3.05 14.35
CA GLY A 61 4.63 -3.37 15.76
C GLY A 61 3.22 -3.92 15.99
N VAL A 62 2.32 -3.83 15.02
CA VAL A 62 0.91 -4.25 15.19
C VAL A 62 0.76 -5.77 15.19
N SER A 63 -0.38 -6.22 15.72
CA SER A 63 -0.76 -7.64 15.73
C SER A 63 0.29 -8.54 16.39
N GLY A 64 0.87 -8.10 17.51
CA GLY A 64 1.91 -8.85 18.23
C GLY A 64 3.25 -8.90 17.50
N GLY A 65 3.54 -7.91 16.65
CA GLY A 65 4.77 -7.85 15.87
C GLY A 65 4.74 -8.69 14.59
N THR A 66 3.58 -9.22 14.18
CA THR A 66 3.44 -9.76 12.82
C THR A 66 3.74 -8.67 11.78
N GLY A 67 3.31 -7.44 12.07
CA GLY A 67 3.56 -6.29 11.22
C GLY A 67 2.62 -6.21 10.02
N GLU A 68 2.39 -4.99 9.57
CA GLU A 68 1.49 -4.67 8.46
C GLU A 68 2.15 -3.65 7.53
N VAL A 69 1.81 -3.71 6.25
CA VAL A 69 2.20 -2.72 5.25
C VAL A 69 0.96 -2.24 4.54
N TYR A 70 0.86 -0.94 4.33
CA TYR A 70 -0.22 -0.32 3.59
C TYR A 70 0.32 0.32 2.32
N VAL A 71 -0.38 0.10 1.22
CA VAL A 71 -0.19 0.88 -0.01
C VAL A 71 -1.35 1.84 -0.06
N VAL A 72 -1.07 3.14 -0.01
CA VAL A 72 -2.07 4.20 -0.21
C VAL A 72 -1.95 4.66 -1.65
N PHE A 73 -2.96 4.39 -2.46
CA PHE A 73 -2.88 4.65 -3.89
C PHE A 73 -2.91 6.15 -4.20
N GLY A 74 -2.03 6.57 -5.10
CA GLY A 74 -2.05 7.86 -5.76
C GLY A 74 -3.37 8.08 -6.52
N ARG A 75 -3.76 9.34 -6.68
CA ARG A 75 -4.85 9.73 -7.58
C ARG A 75 -4.81 11.22 -7.91
N SER A 76 -5.49 11.58 -8.99
CA SER A 76 -5.94 12.96 -9.18
C SER A 76 -7.12 13.31 -8.27
N GLY A 77 -7.17 14.56 -7.83
CA GLY A 77 -8.23 15.06 -6.96
C GLY A 77 -7.87 15.04 -5.48
N ALA A 78 -8.85 15.32 -4.62
CA ALA A 78 -8.66 15.41 -3.18
C ALA A 78 -8.79 14.04 -2.50
N TYR A 79 -8.01 13.82 -1.46
CA TYR A 79 -8.23 12.77 -0.45
C TYR A 79 -9.18 13.28 0.64
N GLU A 80 -9.62 12.37 1.51
CA GLU A 80 -10.05 12.79 2.84
C GLU A 80 -8.84 13.37 3.58
N SER A 81 -9.04 14.40 4.38
CA SER A 81 -7.95 15.02 5.16
C SER A 81 -7.38 14.07 6.23
N LEU A 82 -8.16 13.04 6.61
CA LEU A 82 -7.78 11.99 7.54
C LEU A 82 -8.00 10.62 6.87
N VAL A 83 -6.91 9.89 6.65
CA VAL A 83 -6.91 8.51 6.16
C VAL A 83 -6.70 7.58 7.35
N ASP A 84 -7.74 6.85 7.72
CA ASP A 84 -7.71 5.87 8.81
C ASP A 84 -7.46 4.45 8.27
N LEU A 85 -6.23 3.98 8.49
CA LEU A 85 -5.73 2.67 8.06
C LEU A 85 -6.30 1.50 8.88
N SER A 86 -7.00 1.77 9.98
CA SER A 86 -7.74 0.73 10.71
C SER A 86 -9.14 0.46 10.20
N SER A 87 -9.68 1.36 9.40
CA SER A 87 -11.05 1.24 8.98
C SER A 87 -11.20 0.01 8.07
N ALA A 88 -12.30 -0.74 8.24
CA ALA A 88 -12.68 -1.83 7.33
C ALA A 88 -12.98 -1.36 5.89
N ARG A 89 -12.74 -0.07 5.61
CA ARG A 89 -13.02 0.66 4.36
C ARG A 89 -11.75 1.26 3.75
N LEU A 90 -10.62 0.58 3.83
CA LEU A 90 -9.44 0.95 3.03
C LEU A 90 -9.78 1.16 1.54
N GLY A 91 -10.85 0.49 1.06
CA GLY A 91 -11.52 0.84 -0.19
C GLY A 91 -10.60 0.70 -1.41
N PHE A 92 -10.83 1.51 -2.44
CA PHE A 92 -9.95 1.58 -3.61
C PHE A 92 -8.74 2.49 -3.41
N ASP A 93 -8.67 3.19 -2.27
CA ASP A 93 -7.65 4.19 -2.00
C ASP A 93 -6.48 3.61 -1.20
N ALA A 94 -6.63 2.42 -0.61
CA ALA A 94 -5.52 1.69 0.00
C ALA A 94 -5.72 0.17 0.00
N ILE A 95 -4.61 -0.57 0.01
CA ILE A 95 -4.57 -1.99 0.34
C ILE A 95 -3.73 -2.23 1.60
N ARG A 96 -4.07 -3.30 2.32
CA ARG A 96 -3.34 -3.79 3.49
C ARG A 96 -2.70 -5.13 3.18
N ILE A 97 -1.40 -5.23 3.44
CA ILE A 97 -0.57 -6.41 3.36
C ILE A 97 -0.23 -6.80 4.78
N VAL A 98 -0.46 -8.06 5.14
CA VAL A 98 -0.27 -8.56 6.51
C VAL A 98 0.97 -9.44 6.52
N GLY A 99 1.84 -9.27 7.52
CA GLY A 99 2.96 -10.17 7.77
C GLY A 99 2.51 -11.59 8.09
N ILE A 100 3.47 -12.50 8.21
CA ILE A 100 3.21 -13.94 8.33
C ILE A 100 3.15 -14.36 9.80
N ASP A 101 4.28 -14.34 10.51
CA ASP A 101 4.38 -14.84 11.88
C ASP A 101 4.54 -13.70 12.90
N SER A 102 4.01 -13.92 14.10
CA SER A 102 4.11 -12.94 15.20
C SER A 102 5.56 -12.75 15.61
N GLY A 103 6.01 -11.49 15.60
CA GLY A 103 7.36 -11.11 15.98
C GLY A 103 8.32 -10.89 14.81
N ASP A 104 7.92 -11.20 13.58
CA ASP A 104 8.76 -11.02 12.38
C ASP A 104 9.03 -9.55 12.04
N ASN A 105 8.13 -8.67 12.49
CA ASN A 105 8.11 -7.24 12.25
C ASN A 105 8.11 -6.90 10.75
N ALA A 106 7.26 -7.55 9.96
CA ALA A 106 7.08 -7.20 8.56
C ALA A 106 6.70 -5.72 8.40
N GLY A 107 7.34 -5.05 7.44
CA GLY A 107 7.16 -3.61 7.26
C GLY A 107 8.12 -2.75 8.09
N MET A 108 9.12 -3.34 8.76
CA MET A 108 10.19 -2.55 9.39
C MET A 108 10.97 -1.74 8.35
N SER A 109 11.13 -2.29 7.14
CA SER A 109 11.59 -1.56 5.95
C SER A 109 10.67 -1.83 4.77
N VAL A 110 10.30 -0.80 4.02
CA VAL A 110 9.50 -0.90 2.79
C VAL A 110 10.08 0.01 1.71
N ALA A 111 9.98 -0.42 0.44
CA ALA A 111 10.42 0.37 -0.70
C ALA A 111 9.74 -0.09 -2.00
N GLY A 112 9.52 0.83 -2.94
CA GLY A 112 9.33 0.46 -4.34
C GLY A 112 10.66 -0.03 -4.94
N VAL A 113 10.62 -1.10 -5.74
CA VAL A 113 11.80 -1.67 -6.41
C VAL A 113 11.73 -1.56 -7.94
N GLY A 114 10.75 -0.81 -8.44
CA GLY A 114 10.41 -0.75 -9.86
C GLY A 114 9.74 -2.03 -10.34
N ASP A 115 9.43 -2.11 -11.63
CA ASP A 115 8.95 -3.33 -12.29
C ASP A 115 10.07 -4.37 -12.40
N VAL A 116 10.13 -5.33 -11.47
CA VAL A 116 11.17 -6.38 -11.47
C VAL A 116 10.77 -7.60 -12.29
N ASN A 117 9.51 -7.70 -12.68
CA ASN A 117 8.96 -8.87 -13.38
C ASN A 117 8.71 -8.62 -14.89
N GLY A 118 8.76 -7.36 -15.33
CA GLY A 118 8.61 -6.92 -16.71
C GLY A 118 7.16 -6.75 -17.18
N ASP A 119 6.19 -6.57 -16.28
CA ASP A 119 4.76 -6.41 -16.62
C ASP A 119 4.30 -4.96 -16.79
N GLY A 120 5.20 -4.00 -16.53
CA GLY A 120 4.97 -2.56 -16.63
C GLY A 120 4.34 -1.93 -15.39
N ILE A 121 4.26 -2.65 -14.26
CA ILE A 121 3.75 -2.15 -12.98
C ILE A 121 4.89 -2.21 -11.95
N ASP A 122 5.04 -1.16 -11.15
CA ASP A 122 6.09 -1.17 -10.13
C ASP A 122 5.80 -2.24 -9.06
N ASP A 123 6.87 -2.80 -8.47
CA ASP A 123 6.80 -3.83 -7.45
C ASP A 123 7.26 -3.31 -6.07
N ILE A 124 6.82 -4.01 -5.02
CA ILE A 124 7.02 -3.62 -3.62
C ILE A 124 7.99 -4.58 -2.93
N PHE A 125 8.94 -4.03 -2.18
CA PHE A 125 9.81 -4.76 -1.27
C PHE A 125 9.41 -4.52 0.18
N ILE A 126 9.37 -5.60 0.98
CA ILE A 126 9.04 -5.58 2.40
C ILE A 126 10.09 -6.39 3.16
N GLY A 127 10.72 -5.78 4.17
CA GLY A 127 11.61 -6.46 5.10
C GLY A 127 10.90 -6.85 6.39
N ALA A 128 11.22 -8.05 6.89
CA ALA A 128 10.77 -8.63 8.15
C ALA A 128 12.01 -9.15 8.90
N PRO A 129 12.76 -8.27 9.58
CA PRO A 129 14.12 -8.56 10.07
C PRO A 129 14.18 -9.67 11.13
N HIS A 130 13.07 -9.96 11.79
CA HIS A 130 12.98 -10.98 12.84
C HIS A 130 12.34 -12.28 12.34
N GLY A 131 12.06 -12.38 11.03
CA GLY A 131 11.55 -13.60 10.42
C GLY A 131 12.50 -14.79 10.59
N SER A 132 11.90 -15.98 10.67
CA SER A 132 12.57 -17.27 10.83
C SER A 132 12.43 -18.10 9.57
N VAL A 133 13.43 -18.90 9.18
CA VAL A 133 13.29 -19.79 8.01
C VAL A 133 12.28 -20.93 8.27
N GLY A 134 11.12 -20.84 7.61
CA GLY A 134 10.07 -21.88 7.60
C GLY A 134 8.87 -21.54 8.50
N PRO A 135 7.71 -22.20 8.31
CA PRO A 135 6.50 -21.85 9.04
C PRO A 135 6.66 -22.14 10.54
N GLY A 136 6.60 -21.08 11.35
CA GLY A 136 6.61 -21.17 12.81
C GLY A 136 7.99 -21.16 13.46
N TRP A 137 8.00 -20.63 14.69
CA TRP A 137 9.17 -20.53 15.55
C TRP A 137 9.84 -21.90 15.75
N SER A 138 11.01 -22.07 15.15
CA SER A 138 11.86 -23.25 15.34
C SER A 138 13.02 -22.89 16.29
N PRO A 139 13.09 -23.47 17.51
CA PRO A 139 14.19 -23.23 18.42
C PRO A 139 15.50 -23.71 17.79
N GLY A 140 16.32 -22.76 17.31
CA GLY A 140 17.57 -23.04 16.61
C GLY A 140 17.90 -22.10 15.44
N PHE A 141 16.90 -21.35 14.95
CA PHE A 141 17.09 -20.34 13.89
C PHE A 141 16.49 -18.98 14.28
N PRO A 142 16.91 -18.36 15.41
CA PRO A 142 16.36 -17.06 15.78
C PRO A 142 16.78 -16.00 14.75
N ASP A 143 15.81 -15.26 14.23
CA ASP A 143 15.93 -13.99 13.52
C ASP A 143 16.98 -13.99 12.40
N VAL A 144 16.84 -14.89 11.43
CA VAL A 144 17.67 -14.86 10.22
C VAL A 144 17.24 -13.77 9.24
N GLY A 145 16.05 -13.21 9.46
CA GLY A 145 15.42 -12.19 8.64
C GLY A 145 14.76 -12.77 7.40
N GLU A 146 13.64 -12.17 7.03
CA GLU A 146 12.92 -12.46 5.80
C GLU A 146 12.73 -11.17 4.99
N ALA A 147 12.58 -11.35 3.68
CA ALA A 147 12.25 -10.29 2.76
C ALA A 147 11.28 -10.81 1.70
N TYR A 148 10.33 -9.96 1.33
CA TYR A 148 9.27 -10.27 0.38
C TYR A 148 9.30 -9.26 -0.75
N VAL A 149 9.11 -9.76 -1.98
CA VAL A 149 8.79 -8.93 -3.14
C VAL A 149 7.36 -9.25 -3.54
N LEU A 150 6.51 -8.23 -3.59
CA LEU A 150 5.13 -8.33 -4.00
C LEU A 150 4.98 -7.64 -5.33
N TYR A 151 4.43 -8.36 -6.31
CA TYR A 151 4.21 -7.77 -7.61
C TYR A 151 3.04 -6.79 -7.60
N GLY A 152 3.25 -5.63 -8.22
CA GLY A 152 2.22 -4.64 -8.48
C GLY A 152 1.07 -5.24 -9.28
N LYS A 153 -0.11 -4.64 -9.17
CA LYS A 153 -1.29 -5.08 -9.92
C LYS A 153 -2.17 -3.89 -10.24
N TYR A 154 -2.83 -3.97 -11.41
CA TYR A 154 -3.87 -3.02 -11.79
C TYR A 154 -4.83 -2.76 -10.64
N LYS A 155 -4.91 -1.50 -10.23
CA LYS A 155 -5.93 -0.99 -9.32
C LYS A 155 -7.28 -1.30 -9.95
N LEU A 156 -8.09 -2.06 -9.22
CA LEU A 156 -9.42 -2.41 -9.71
C LEU A 156 -10.25 -1.13 -9.79
N SER A 157 -10.50 -0.64 -11.01
CA SER A 157 -11.49 0.40 -11.22
C SER A 157 -12.88 -0.19 -11.04
N SER A 158 -13.80 0.57 -10.44
CA SER A 158 -15.21 0.21 -10.38
C SER A 158 -15.77 0.10 -11.80
N SER A 159 -15.73 -1.10 -12.37
CA SER A 159 -16.26 -1.37 -13.70
C SER A 159 -17.78 -1.26 -13.67
N SER A 160 -18.31 -0.20 -14.28
CA SER A 160 -19.71 -0.22 -14.73
C SER A 160 -19.81 -1.35 -15.75
N SER A 161 -20.49 -2.44 -15.40
CA SER A 161 -20.67 -3.59 -16.28
C SER A 161 -21.49 -3.18 -17.51
N SER A 162 -20.85 -2.88 -18.63
CA SER A 162 -21.53 -2.82 -19.93
C SER A 162 -21.56 -4.21 -20.53
N SER A 163 -22.60 -4.98 -20.18
CA SER A 163 -22.92 -6.25 -20.82
C SER A 163 -23.33 -6.00 -22.27
N SER A 164 -22.42 -6.15 -23.23
CA SER A 164 -22.80 -6.21 -24.65
C SER A 164 -23.30 -7.63 -24.97
N SER A 165 -24.61 -7.84 -24.89
CA SER A 165 -25.26 -9.04 -25.41
C SER A 165 -25.28 -8.95 -26.94
N SER A 166 -24.43 -9.71 -27.62
CA SER A 166 -24.55 -9.92 -29.07
C SER A 166 -25.72 -10.84 -29.36
N SER A 167 -26.85 -10.28 -29.80
CA SER A 167 -27.94 -11.05 -30.40
C SER A 167 -27.57 -11.41 -31.83
N SER A 168 -27.16 -12.66 -32.08
CA SER A 168 -27.03 -13.20 -33.43
C SER A 168 -28.42 -13.54 -33.97
N SER A 169 -28.97 -12.69 -34.84
CA SER A 169 -30.10 -13.03 -35.69
C SER A 169 -29.59 -13.83 -36.90
N SER A 170 -29.76 -15.15 -36.89
CA SER A 170 -29.56 -15.98 -38.07
C SER A 170 -30.78 -15.89 -38.99
N SER A 171 -30.62 -15.20 -40.12
CA SER A 171 -31.53 -15.24 -41.26
C SER A 171 -31.48 -16.62 -41.92
N ALA A 172 -32.57 -17.37 -41.87
CA ALA A 172 -32.77 -18.55 -42.69
C ALA A 172 -33.33 -18.12 -44.05
N SER A 173 -32.55 -18.32 -45.12
CA SER A 173 -33.00 -18.19 -46.51
C SER A 173 -32.36 -19.29 -47.33
N SER A 174 -33.15 -20.32 -47.64
CA SER A 174 -33.22 -21.09 -48.90
C SER A 174 -33.93 -22.42 -48.64
#